data_AF-A0A9E5F3A2-F1
#
_entry.id   AF-A0A9E5F3A2-F1
#
_cell.length_a   1.000
_cell.length_b   1.000
_cell.length_c   1.000
_cell.angle_alpha   90.00
_cell.angle_beta   90.00
_cell.angle_gamma   90.00
#
_symmetry.space_group_name_H-M   'P 1'
#
loop_
_entity.id
_entity.type
_entity.pdbx_description
1 polymer ?
#
loop_
_entity_poly.entity_id
_entity_poly.type
_entity_poly.pdbx_seq_one_letter_code
_entity_poly.pdbx_strand_id
1 'polypeptide(L)'
;MRVSVAYLLVITLAYLVGSFPTGVFISKRKYGLDVREVGSGNIGATNVTRIFGWYAGLLVFLIDLAKGALPLLIVRFFYPESTWLQSFCGVSVVLGHCFSLFLGFKGGKGVATSLGCILVVLPGCALLCGGIYLVFLKLSRISAVGSLAGVMSCFLYLVFQWPGLPLARGQAACPP
;
A
#
# COMPACT_ATOMS: atom_id res chain seq x y z
N MET A 1 -26.98 11.67 -10.57
CA MET A 1 -27.16 10.21 -10.70
C MET A 1 -26.02 9.50 -11.43
N ARG A 2 -25.62 9.89 -12.65
CA ARG A 2 -24.54 9.20 -13.40
C ARG A 2 -23.16 9.20 -12.70
N VAL A 3 -22.80 10.32 -12.06
CA VAL A 3 -21.52 10.44 -11.33
C VAL A 3 -21.48 9.49 -10.12
N SER A 4 -22.57 9.38 -9.37
CA SER A 4 -22.66 8.49 -8.21
C SER A 4 -22.46 7.02 -8.56
N VAL A 5 -23.01 6.57 -9.70
CA VAL A 5 -22.84 5.18 -10.18
C VAL A 5 -21.38 4.92 -10.57
N ALA A 6 -20.73 5.85 -11.27
CA ALA A 6 -19.31 5.73 -11.61
C ALA A 6 -18.42 5.62 -10.35
N TYR A 7 -18.73 6.38 -9.31
CA TYR A 7 -17.97 6.36 -8.05
C TYR A 7 -18.08 5.01 -7.36
N LEU A 8 -19.30 4.47 -7.28
CA LEU A 8 -19.52 3.13 -6.72
C LEU A 8 -18.76 2.07 -7.51
N LEU A 9 -18.79 2.13 -8.85
CA LEU A 9 -18.05 1.19 -9.70
C LEU A 9 -16.54 1.27 -9.46
N VAL A 10 -15.96 2.47 -9.40
CA VAL A 10 -14.53 2.65 -9.11
C VAL A 10 -14.16 2.07 -7.75
N ILE A 11 -14.96 2.34 -6.72
CA ILE A 11 -14.75 1.85 -5.35
C ILE A 11 -14.80 0.31 -5.33
N THR A 12 -15.82 -0.29 -5.95
CA THR A 12 -15.96 -1.75 -6.04
C THR A 12 -14.80 -2.39 -6.80
N LEU A 13 -14.42 -1.84 -7.95
CA LEU A 13 -13.30 -2.35 -8.75
C LEU A 13 -11.97 -2.22 -8.00
N ALA A 14 -11.73 -1.10 -7.31
CA ALA A 14 -10.55 -0.92 -6.48
C ALA A 14 -10.48 -1.98 -5.37
N TYR A 15 -11.59 -2.27 -4.70
CA TYR A 15 -11.67 -3.34 -3.70
C TYR A 15 -11.40 -4.72 -4.29
N LEU A 16 -11.92 -5.04 -5.48
CA LEU A 16 -11.68 -6.32 -6.16
C LEU A 16 -10.22 -6.48 -6.57
N VAL A 17 -9.61 -5.43 -7.12
CA VAL A 17 -8.17 -5.41 -7.46
C VAL A 17 -7.33 -5.62 -6.20
N GLY A 18 -7.65 -4.92 -5.11
CA GLY A 18 -6.99 -5.08 -3.82
C GLY A 18 -7.11 -6.50 -3.27
N SER A 19 -8.29 -7.10 -3.44
CA SER A 19 -8.62 -8.45 -2.98
C SER A 19 -7.81 -9.55 -3.64
N PHE A 20 -7.19 -9.31 -4.80
CA PHE A 20 -6.43 -10.34 -5.49
C PHE A 20 -5.30 -10.92 -4.59
N PRO A 21 -5.31 -12.24 -4.29
CA PRO A 21 -4.43 -12.85 -3.29
C PRO A 21 -3.07 -13.23 -3.88
N THR A 22 -2.30 -12.22 -4.28
CA THR A 22 -1.00 -12.34 -4.97
C THR A 22 -0.08 -13.41 -4.40
N GLY A 23 0.16 -13.40 -3.08
CA GLY A 23 1.06 -14.34 -2.43
C GLY A 23 0.58 -15.78 -2.46
N VAL A 24 -0.73 -16.02 -2.28
CA VAL A 24 -1.33 -17.36 -2.38
C VAL A 24 -1.28 -17.86 -3.81
N PHE A 25 -1.60 -16.98 -4.77
CA PHE A 25 -1.57 -17.33 -6.18
C PHE A 25 -0.16 -17.75 -6.63
N ILE A 26 0.86 -16.95 -6.30
CA ILE A 26 2.25 -17.25 -6.66
C ILE A 26 2.75 -18.50 -5.92
N SER A 27 2.47 -18.63 -4.62
CA SER A 27 2.95 -19.78 -3.84
C SER A 27 2.37 -21.09 -4.37
N LYS A 28 1.05 -21.14 -4.60
CA LYS A 28 0.39 -22.36 -5.11
C LYS A 28 0.85 -22.70 -6.52
N ARG A 29 0.87 -21.72 -7.42
CA ARG A 29 1.13 -21.96 -8.83
C ARG A 29 2.59 -22.31 -9.12
N LYS A 30 3.54 -21.70 -8.40
CA LYS A 30 4.98 -21.88 -8.66
C LYS A 30 5.65 -22.89 -7.73
N TYR A 31 5.15 -23.06 -6.52
CA TYR A 31 5.78 -23.89 -5.49
C TYR A 31 4.88 -25.02 -4.97
N GLY A 32 3.63 -25.12 -5.45
CA GLY A 32 2.70 -26.19 -5.06
C GLY A 32 2.19 -26.10 -3.61
N LEU A 33 2.53 -25.04 -2.87
CA LEU A 33 2.22 -24.87 -1.45
C LEU A 33 1.41 -23.60 -1.20
N ASP A 34 0.46 -23.67 -0.27
CA ASP A 34 -0.28 -22.50 0.19
C ASP A 34 0.55 -21.73 1.22
N VAL A 35 0.90 -20.47 0.93
CA VAL A 35 1.68 -19.62 1.86
C VAL A 35 0.97 -19.41 3.21
N ARG A 36 -0.34 -19.63 3.27
CA ARG A 36 -1.13 -19.52 4.51
C ARG A 36 -0.87 -20.66 5.49
N GLU A 37 -0.35 -21.79 5.01
CA GLU A 37 -0.09 -22.99 5.81
C GLU A 37 1.35 -23.05 6.34
N VAL A 38 2.19 -22.06 5.98
CA VAL A 38 3.64 -22.08 6.25
C VAL A 38 4.15 -20.74 6.80
N GLY A 39 5.23 -20.82 7.59
CA GLY A 39 5.86 -19.64 8.17
C GLY A 39 4.93 -18.91 9.15
N SER A 40 4.71 -17.62 8.92
CA SER A 40 3.77 -16.81 9.72
C SER A 40 2.31 -16.94 9.28
N GLY A 41 2.02 -17.71 8.23
CA GLY A 41 0.69 -17.82 7.62
C GLY A 41 0.20 -16.56 6.91
N ASN A 42 1.01 -15.48 6.88
CA ASN A 42 0.67 -14.25 6.18
C ASN A 42 0.91 -14.40 4.67
N ILE A 43 0.02 -13.83 3.85
CA ILE A 43 0.13 -13.89 2.39
C ILE A 43 1.10 -12.85 1.80
N GLY A 44 1.58 -11.91 2.61
CA GLY A 44 2.43 -10.81 2.15
C GLY A 44 3.87 -11.22 1.81
N ALA A 45 4.54 -10.32 1.09
CA ALA A 45 5.91 -10.50 0.59
C ALA A 45 6.93 -11.00 1.62
N THR A 46 6.89 -10.51 2.87
CA THR A 46 7.86 -10.94 3.91
C THR A 46 7.80 -12.44 4.17
N ASN A 47 6.59 -13.02 4.30
CA ASN A 47 6.45 -14.46 4.56
C ASN A 47 6.86 -15.26 3.32
N VAL A 48 6.45 -14.79 2.14
CA VAL A 48 6.83 -15.40 0.86
C VAL A 48 8.35 -15.40 0.68
N THR A 49 9.05 -14.29 0.98
CA THR A 49 10.52 -14.23 0.96
C THR A 49 11.14 -15.27 1.87
N ARG A 50 10.60 -15.43 3.07
CA ARG A 50 11.13 -16.35 4.09
C ARG A 50 10.99 -17.81 3.67
N ILE A 51 9.90 -18.17 3.02
CA ILE A 51 9.58 -19.57 2.69
C ILE A 51 10.04 -19.95 1.28
N PHE A 52 9.80 -19.09 0.28
CA PHE A 52 9.99 -19.39 -1.15
C PHE A 52 11.16 -18.63 -1.79
N GLY A 53 11.90 -17.84 -0.99
CA GLY A 53 13.08 -17.11 -1.42
C GLY A 53 12.79 -15.68 -1.90
N TRP A 54 13.88 -14.90 -2.03
CA TRP A 54 13.80 -13.45 -2.24
C TRP A 54 13.13 -13.06 -3.56
N TYR A 55 13.33 -13.81 -4.64
CA TYR A 55 12.69 -13.55 -5.94
C TYR A 55 11.16 -13.63 -5.84
N ALA A 56 10.63 -14.64 -5.14
CA ALA A 56 9.19 -14.82 -4.98
C ALA A 56 8.58 -13.68 -4.16
N GLY A 57 9.23 -13.33 -3.05
CA GLY A 57 8.77 -12.23 -2.21
C GLY A 57 8.87 -10.87 -2.87
N LEU A 58 9.91 -10.62 -3.66
CA LEU A 58 10.03 -9.40 -4.47
C LEU A 58 8.90 -9.30 -5.49
N LEU A 59 8.57 -10.40 -6.18
CA LEU A 59 7.47 -10.43 -7.14
C LEU A 59 6.12 -10.12 -6.47
N VAL A 60 5.85 -10.74 -5.31
CA VAL A 60 4.65 -10.45 -4.51
C VAL A 60 4.63 -8.99 -4.06
N PHE A 61 5.76 -8.46 -3.59
CA PHE A 61 5.87 -7.07 -3.18
C PHE A 61 5.56 -6.11 -4.33
N LEU A 62 6.16 -6.32 -5.51
CA LEU A 62 5.96 -5.45 -6.67
C LEU A 62 4.51 -5.48 -7.16
N ILE A 63 3.87 -6.65 -7.20
CA ILE A 63 2.48 -6.76 -7.61
C ILE A 63 1.55 -6.15 -6.56
N ASP A 64 1.79 -6.34 -5.26
CA ASP A 64 1.00 -5.72 -4.21
C ASP A 64 1.20 -4.19 -4.13
N LEU A 65 2.40 -3.70 -4.44
CA LEU A 65 2.68 -2.28 -4.60
C LEU A 65 1.93 -1.72 -5.83
N ALA A 66 2.05 -2.39 -6.97
CA ALA A 66 1.42 -1.98 -8.22
C ALA A 66 -0.11 -2.00 -8.13
N LYS A 67 -0.70 -3.01 -7.48
CA LYS A 67 -2.17 -3.06 -7.32
C LYS A 67 -2.69 -1.94 -6.42
N GLY A 68 -1.88 -1.40 -5.50
CA GLY A 68 -2.21 -0.19 -4.75
C GLY A 68 -2.05 1.08 -5.59
N ALA A 69 -0.96 1.18 -6.35
CA ALA A 69 -0.64 2.37 -7.14
C ALA A 69 -1.53 2.55 -8.38
N LEU A 70 -1.71 1.51 -9.20
CA LEU A 70 -2.34 1.62 -10.51
C LEU A 70 -3.80 2.10 -10.45
N PRO A 71 -4.69 1.54 -9.61
CA PRO A 71 -6.07 2.04 -9.52
C PRO A 71 -6.12 3.51 -9.11
N LEU A 72 -5.28 3.92 -8.16
CA LEU A 72 -5.25 5.29 -7.68
C LEU A 72 -4.69 6.25 -8.74
N LEU A 73 -3.68 5.82 -9.50
CA LEU A 73 -3.13 6.60 -10.61
C LEU A 73 -4.17 6.81 -11.72
N ILE A 74 -4.91 5.76 -12.07
CA ILE A 74 -6.02 5.83 -13.04
C ILE A 74 -7.08 6.82 -12.54
N VAL A 75 -7.53 6.70 -11.29
CA VAL A 75 -8.52 7.61 -10.72
C VAL A 75 -8.01 9.05 -10.68
N ARG A 76 -6.75 9.27 -10.31
CA ARG A 76 -6.13 10.61 -10.28
C ARG A 76 -6.04 11.22 -11.67
N PHE A 77 -5.80 10.43 -12.71
CA PHE A 77 -5.73 10.90 -14.09
C PHE A 77 -7.11 11.30 -14.63
N PHE A 78 -8.14 10.49 -14.42
CA PHE A 78 -9.49 10.75 -14.94
C PHE A 78 -10.34 11.67 -14.06
N TYR A 79 -10.06 11.73 -12.75
CA TYR A 79 -10.79 12.51 -11.76
C TYR A 79 -9.84 13.34 -10.86
N PRO A 80 -9.01 14.22 -11.44
CA PRO A 80 -7.99 14.97 -10.70
C PRO A 80 -8.58 15.87 -9.61
N GLU A 81 -9.74 16.48 -9.89
CA GLU A 81 -10.44 17.39 -8.97
C GLU A 81 -11.14 16.66 -7.80
N SER A 82 -11.34 15.33 -7.89
CA SER A 82 -12.10 14.59 -6.88
C SER A 82 -11.19 13.91 -5.85
N THR A 83 -10.75 14.70 -4.87
CA THR A 83 -9.99 14.20 -3.71
C THR A 83 -10.74 13.10 -2.95
N TRP A 84 -12.07 13.20 -2.86
CA TRP A 84 -12.91 12.18 -2.25
C TRP A 84 -12.81 10.83 -2.96
N LEU A 85 -12.94 10.81 -4.30
CA LEU A 85 -12.89 9.56 -5.06
C LEU A 85 -11.50 8.91 -4.98
N GLN A 86 -10.44 9.73 -5.06
CA GLN A 86 -9.06 9.26 -4.87
C GLN A 86 -8.88 8.63 -3.47
N SER A 87 -9.41 9.27 -2.43
CA SER A 87 -9.32 8.78 -1.05
C SER A 87 -10.07 7.46 -0.88
N PHE A 88 -11.32 7.38 -1.35
CA PHE A 88 -12.11 6.15 -1.28
C PHE A 88 -11.49 5.03 -2.12
N CYS A 89 -10.90 5.32 -3.29
CA CYS A 89 -10.18 4.34 -4.09
C CYS A 89 -8.99 3.75 -3.31
N GLY A 90 -8.14 4.60 -2.73
CA GLY A 90 -6.99 4.18 -1.93
C GLY A 90 -7.39 3.35 -0.70
N VAL A 91 -8.42 3.78 0.04
CA VAL A 91 -8.94 2.99 1.16
C VAL A 91 -9.50 1.64 0.69
N SER A 92 -10.26 1.64 -0.39
CA SER A 92 -10.91 0.42 -0.90
C SER A 92 -9.91 -0.63 -1.36
N VAL A 93 -8.83 -0.24 -2.05
CA VAL A 93 -7.81 -1.19 -2.50
C VAL A 93 -7.01 -1.78 -1.34
N VAL A 94 -6.72 -0.99 -0.31
CA VAL A 94 -6.06 -1.48 0.92
C VAL A 94 -7.00 -2.40 1.69
N LEU A 95 -8.28 -2.04 1.84
CA LEU A 95 -9.30 -2.89 2.46
C LEU A 95 -9.47 -4.21 1.70
N GLY A 96 -9.47 -4.19 0.37
CA GLY A 96 -9.47 -5.40 -0.44
C GLY A 96 -8.29 -6.30 -0.11
N HIS A 97 -7.08 -5.75 0.00
CA HIS A 97 -5.90 -6.55 0.37
C HIS A 97 -6.00 -7.14 1.78
N CYS A 98 -6.50 -6.37 2.76
CA CYS A 98 -6.62 -6.81 4.15
C CYS A 98 -7.78 -7.79 4.39
N PHE A 99 -8.89 -7.57 3.70
CA PHE A 99 -10.13 -8.34 3.79
C PHE A 99 -10.49 -8.88 2.41
N SER A 100 -9.64 -9.75 1.88
CA SER A 100 -9.78 -10.29 0.52
C SER A 100 -11.06 -11.11 0.37
N LEU A 101 -11.91 -10.73 -0.59
CA LEU A 101 -13.10 -11.49 -0.96
C LEU A 101 -12.76 -12.94 -1.37
N PHE A 102 -11.65 -13.13 -2.09
CA PHE A 102 -11.23 -14.44 -2.61
C PHE A 102 -10.69 -15.38 -1.53
N LEU A 103 -10.41 -14.87 -0.34
CA LEU A 103 -9.86 -15.64 0.78
C LEU A 103 -10.82 -15.68 1.99
N GLY A 104 -12.11 -15.41 1.78
CA GLY A 104 -13.10 -15.39 2.86
C GLY A 104 -12.84 -14.27 3.87
N PHE A 105 -12.51 -13.08 3.38
CA PHE A 105 -12.21 -11.87 4.17
C PHE A 105 -10.97 -11.97 5.07
N LYS A 106 -10.06 -12.90 4.78
CA LYS A 106 -8.75 -13.03 5.45
C LYS A 106 -7.63 -12.70 4.47
N GLY A 107 -7.01 -11.53 4.62
CA GLY A 107 -5.98 -11.04 3.72
C GLY A 107 -4.61 -10.81 4.37
N GLY A 108 -3.83 -9.93 3.76
CA GLY A 108 -2.51 -9.52 4.25
C GLY A 108 -2.55 -8.28 5.15
N LYS A 109 -1.38 -7.74 5.51
CA LYS A 109 -1.27 -6.54 6.37
C LYS A 109 -1.45 -5.21 5.62
N GLY A 110 -1.51 -5.24 4.30
CA GLY A 110 -1.70 -4.03 3.48
C GLY A 110 -0.47 -3.12 3.32
N VAL A 111 0.67 -3.44 3.92
CA VAL A 111 1.86 -2.54 3.94
C VAL A 111 2.33 -2.15 2.53
N ALA A 112 2.52 -3.13 1.63
CA ALA A 112 2.95 -2.85 0.25
C ALA A 112 1.87 -2.12 -0.56
N THR A 113 0.61 -2.50 -0.40
CA THR A 113 -0.54 -1.85 -1.06
C THR A 113 -0.67 -0.39 -0.63
N SER A 114 -0.55 -0.10 0.67
CA SER A 114 -0.57 1.25 1.22
C SER A 114 0.64 2.06 0.73
N LEU A 115 1.83 1.47 0.68
CA LEU A 115 3.01 2.10 0.13
C LEU A 115 2.80 2.49 -1.34
N GLY A 116 2.18 1.62 -2.13
CA GLY A 116 1.79 1.92 -3.52
C GLY A 116 0.82 3.09 -3.63
N CYS A 117 -0.18 3.18 -2.75
CA CYS A 117 -1.09 4.32 -2.70
C CYS A 117 -0.35 5.62 -2.36
N ILE A 118 0.48 5.61 -1.30
CA ILE A 118 1.27 6.77 -0.87
C ILE A 118 2.24 7.20 -1.97
N LEU A 119 2.82 6.26 -2.72
CA LEU A 119 3.74 6.54 -3.83
C LEU A 119 3.07 7.40 -4.92
N VAL A 120 1.78 7.19 -5.17
CA VAL A 120 1.02 7.99 -6.14
C VAL A 120 0.69 9.37 -5.58
N VAL A 121 0.35 9.49 -4.31
CA VAL A 121 -0.09 10.76 -3.71
C VAL A 121 1.10 11.65 -3.36
N LEU A 122 2.07 11.10 -2.63
CA LEU A 122 3.25 11.77 -2.08
C LEU A 122 4.50 10.87 -2.27
N PRO A 123 5.14 10.90 -3.44
CA PRO A 123 6.30 10.05 -3.74
C PRO A 123 7.44 10.18 -2.72
N GLY A 124 7.74 11.40 -2.28
CA GLY A 124 8.77 11.66 -1.27
C GLY A 124 8.47 11.00 0.08
N CYS A 125 7.21 11.01 0.51
CA CYS A 125 6.77 10.33 1.73
C CYS A 125 6.88 8.80 1.57
N ALA A 126 6.51 8.25 0.42
CA ALA A 126 6.63 6.81 0.16
C ALA A 126 8.09 6.33 0.21
N LEU A 127 9.02 7.08 -0.40
CA LEU A 127 10.45 6.75 -0.35
C LEU A 127 10.99 6.77 1.08
N LEU A 128 10.60 7.78 1.88
CA LEU A 128 10.95 7.86 3.30
C LEU A 128 10.42 6.65 4.08
N CYS A 129 9.13 6.35 3.93
CA CYS A 129 8.46 5.23 4.61
C CYS A 129 9.10 3.88 4.24
N GLY A 130 9.36 3.67 2.95
CA GLY A 130 10.02 2.47 2.44
C GLY A 130 11.45 2.33 2.96
N GLY A 131 12.21 3.43 2.98
CA GLY A 131 13.57 3.46 3.53
C GLY A 131 13.59 3.11 5.02
N ILE A 132 12.73 3.75 5.82
CA ILE A 132 12.62 3.48 7.27
C ILE A 132 12.15 2.05 7.53
N TYR A 133 11.17 1.56 6.76
CA TYR A 133 10.75 0.16 6.83
C TYR A 133 11.93 -0.79 6.63
N LEU A 134 12.77 -0.57 5.60
CA LEU A 134 13.91 -1.44 5.30
C LEU A 134 14.99 -1.37 6.39
N VAL A 135 15.30 -0.19 6.91
CA VAL A 135 16.27 -0.01 8.01
C VAL A 135 15.81 -0.79 9.24
N PHE A 136 14.58 -0.57 9.70
CA PHE A 136 14.07 -1.25 10.89
C PHE A 136 13.84 -2.75 10.66
N LEU A 137 13.46 -3.16 9.45
CA LEU A 137 13.39 -4.58 9.10
C LEU A 137 14.77 -5.23 9.17
N LYS A 138 15.83 -4.58 8.68
CA LYS A 138 17.20 -5.12 8.72
C LYS A 138 17.74 -5.21 10.14
N LEU A 139 17.45 -4.22 10.99
CA LEU A 139 17.90 -4.18 12.39
C LEU A 139 17.13 -5.17 13.27
N SER A 140 15.80 -5.14 13.23
CA SER A 140 14.95 -5.94 14.13
C SER A 140 14.68 -7.36 13.61
N ARG A 141 14.85 -7.61 12.30
CA ARG A 141 14.39 -8.82 11.59
C ARG A 141 12.89 -9.10 11.72
N ILE A 142 12.10 -8.12 12.17
CA ILE A 142 10.66 -8.23 12.40
C ILE A 142 9.94 -7.21 11.51
N SER A 143 9.13 -7.68 10.55
CA SER A 143 8.45 -6.78 9.61
C SER A 143 7.38 -5.88 10.25
N ALA A 144 6.81 -6.29 11.38
CA ALA A 144 5.86 -5.47 12.11
C ALA A 144 6.52 -4.18 12.65
N VAL A 145 7.75 -4.27 13.16
CA VAL A 145 8.51 -3.13 13.68
C VAL A 145 8.80 -2.15 12.54
N GLY A 146 9.29 -2.65 11.40
CA GLY A 146 9.52 -1.80 10.22
C GLY A 146 8.24 -1.13 9.71
N SER A 147 7.10 -1.83 9.76
CA SER A 147 5.81 -1.29 9.31
C SER A 147 5.33 -0.15 10.22
N LEU A 148 5.43 -0.32 11.53
CA LEU A 148 5.07 0.70 12.52
C LEU A 148 5.98 1.93 12.41
N ALA A 149 7.29 1.72 12.25
CA ALA A 149 8.23 2.81 12.04
C ALA A 149 7.93 3.59 10.75
N GLY A 150 7.59 2.89 9.66
CA GLY A 150 7.17 3.50 8.41
C GLY A 150 5.90 4.35 8.58
N VAL A 151 4.86 3.84 9.25
CA VAL A 151 3.63 4.60 9.52
C VAL A 151 3.90 5.84 10.36
N MET A 152 4.74 5.73 11.40
CA MET A 152 5.14 6.89 12.21
C MET A 152 5.91 7.93 11.39
N SER A 153 6.78 7.50 10.48
CA SER A 153 7.49 8.41 9.60
C SER A 153 6.57 9.14 8.62
N CYS A 154 5.53 8.45 8.11
CA CYS A 154 4.50 9.06 7.28
C CYS A 154 3.77 10.17 8.04
N PHE A 155 3.35 9.87 9.27
CA PHE A 155 2.67 10.84 10.13
C PHE A 155 3.54 12.07 10.40
N LEU A 156 4.80 11.87 10.80
CA LEU A 156 5.74 12.98 11.03
C LEU A 156 5.97 13.81 9.77
N TYR A 157 6.15 13.17 8.61
CA TYR A 157 6.31 13.87 7.33
C TYR A 157 5.11 14.80 7.05
N LEU A 158 3.88 14.30 7.25
CA LEU A 158 2.67 15.09 7.05
C LEU A 158 2.55 16.25 8.06
N VAL A 159 2.95 16.03 9.32
CA VAL A 159 2.96 17.09 10.35
C VAL A 159 3.95 18.20 9.97
N PHE A 160 5.16 17.87 9.53
CA PHE A 160 6.15 18.88 9.12
C PHE A 160 5.74 19.67 7.87
N GLN A 161 4.97 19.05 6.98
CA GLN A 161 4.42 19.70 5.77
C GLN A 161 3.13 20.49 6.05
N TRP A 162 2.59 20.44 7.28
CA TRP A 162 1.34 21.13 7.60
C TRP A 162 1.54 22.65 7.58
N PRO A 163 0.79 23.42 6.76
CA PRO A 163 0.99 24.86 6.59
C PRO A 163 0.81 25.68 7.88
N GLY A 164 0.15 25.12 8.89
CA GLY A 164 -0.05 25.73 10.20
C GLY A 164 1.15 25.67 11.15
N LEU A 165 2.23 24.93 10.83
CA LEU A 165 3.43 24.89 11.68
C LEU A 165 4.34 26.10 11.42
N PRO A 166 4.89 26.76 12.47
CA PRO A 166 5.82 27.88 12.32
C PRO A 166 7.07 27.59 11.48
N LEU A 167 7.48 26.31 11.40
CA LEU A 167 8.67 25.86 10.66
C LEU A 167 8.50 25.94 9.12
N ALA A 168 7.26 25.91 8.59
CA ALA A 168 7.01 26.00 7.15
C ALA A 168 7.08 27.45 6.61
N ARG A 169 7.03 28.46 7.49
CA ARG A 169 7.06 29.89 7.09
C ARG A 169 8.44 30.39 6.67
N GLY A 170 9.52 29.64 6.90
CA GLY A 170 10.87 30.04 6.52
C GLY A 170 11.16 30.06 5.01
N GLN A 171 10.25 29.56 4.16
CA GLN A 171 10.46 29.44 2.72
C GLN A 171 9.45 30.20 1.84
N ALA A 172 8.45 30.86 2.44
CA ALA A 172 7.37 31.53 1.69
C ALA A 172 7.43 33.08 1.73
N ALA A 173 8.48 33.67 2.31
CA ALA A 173 8.65 35.12 2.40
C ALA A 173 9.71 35.63 1.42
N CYS A 174 9.44 35.56 0.12
CA CYS A 174 10.07 36.46 -0.85
C CYS A 174 9.20 36.53 -2.13
N PRO A 175 8.27 37.50 -2.23
CA PRO A 175 7.69 37.86 -3.52
C PRO A 175 8.62 38.85 -4.27
N PRO A 176 8.71 38.80 -5.62
CA PRO A 176 9.22 39.89 -6.44
C PRO A 176 8.23 41.06 -6.52
#